data_AF-A0A395IUL1-F1
#
_entry.id   AF-A0A395IUL1-F1
#
_cell.length_a   1.000
_cell.length_b   1.000
_cell.length_c   1.000
_cell.angle_alpha   90.00
_cell.angle_beta   90.00
_cell.angle_gamma   90.00
#
_symmetry.space_group_name_H-M   'P 1'
#
loop_
_entity.id
_entity.type
_entity.pdbx_description
1 polymer ?
#
loop_
_entity_poly.entity_id
_entity_poly.type
_entity_poly.pdbx_seq_one_letter_code
_entity_poly.pdbx_strand_id
1 'polypeptide(L)'
;MPSASTKKMLVSSSNTPDFRDESVIVTRGRKLIVSHIFTAANYEYCIYWIFHQDGTIQLEIKLTGILNTYSMNPGEDTKGWGTEVYPGVNAHNHQHSLLPPHRPQHRRPQQHHRPKRRHPQAPAPSAPQKTPTATPSMPTEPNTKPSTTPSATTTPPPPAPGT
;
A
#
# COMPACT_ATOMS: atom_id res chain seq x y z
N MET A 1 -28.27 18.48 -22.14
CA MET A 1 -27.61 18.90 -20.88
C MET A 1 -26.11 18.83 -21.09
N PRO A 2 -25.32 19.88 -20.77
CA PRO A 2 -23.87 19.85 -20.97
C PRO A 2 -23.20 18.90 -19.96
N SER A 3 -22.35 18.01 -20.45
CA SER A 3 -21.46 17.18 -19.62
C SER A 3 -20.30 18.03 -19.13
N ALA A 4 -20.03 18.06 -17.83
CA ALA A 4 -18.88 18.75 -17.28
C ALA A 4 -17.65 17.82 -17.35
N SER A 5 -16.59 18.26 -18.05
CA SER A 5 -15.29 17.59 -18.05
C SER A 5 -14.26 18.48 -17.39
N THR A 6 -13.39 17.92 -16.56
CA THR A 6 -12.36 18.68 -15.86
C THR A 6 -11.08 17.87 -15.77
N LYS A 7 -9.94 18.58 -15.81
CA LYS A 7 -8.63 18.02 -15.51
C LYS A 7 -8.14 18.58 -14.18
N LYS A 8 -7.75 17.72 -13.25
CA LYS A 8 -7.15 18.11 -11.95
C LYS A 8 -5.86 17.35 -11.72
N MET A 9 -4.90 18.00 -11.06
CA MET A 9 -3.64 17.40 -10.63
C MET A 9 -3.59 17.37 -9.10
N LEU A 10 -3.34 16.20 -8.52
CA LEU A 10 -3.19 16.01 -7.07
C LEU A 10 -1.76 15.55 -6.75
N VAL A 11 -1.19 15.97 -5.60
CA VAL A 11 0.20 15.71 -5.20
C VAL A 11 0.26 14.98 -3.86
N SER A 12 1.15 13.99 -3.75
CA SER A 12 1.49 13.22 -2.55
C SER A 12 3.02 13.08 -2.45
N SER A 13 3.57 12.74 -1.28
CA SER A 13 5.02 12.55 -1.08
C SER A 13 5.34 11.28 -0.29
N SER A 14 6.42 10.60 -0.66
CA SER A 14 6.97 9.46 0.09
C SER A 14 8.44 9.69 0.45
N ASN A 15 8.87 9.06 1.54
CA ASN A 15 10.24 9.15 2.05
C ASN A 15 10.82 7.74 2.24
N THR A 16 12.02 7.51 1.70
CA THR A 16 12.72 6.22 1.79
C THR A 16 14.15 6.43 2.29
N PRO A 17 14.39 6.26 3.60
CA PRO A 17 15.74 6.31 4.18
C PRO A 17 16.49 4.97 4.02
N ASP A 18 17.81 5.02 3.79
CA ASP A 18 18.72 3.87 3.85
C ASP A 18 19.60 3.97 5.12
N PHE A 19 19.51 2.97 6.00
CA PHE A 19 20.25 2.95 7.27
C PHE A 19 21.76 2.71 7.09
N ARG A 20 22.21 2.24 5.91
CA ARG A 20 23.62 1.91 5.69
C ARG A 20 24.48 3.15 5.49
N ASP A 21 23.90 4.21 4.94
CA ASP A 21 24.60 5.45 4.61
C ASP A 21 23.83 6.72 5.02
N GLU A 22 22.72 6.57 5.76
CA GLU A 22 21.81 7.65 6.20
C GLU A 22 21.25 8.49 5.03
N SER A 23 21.32 7.98 3.79
CA SER A 23 20.77 8.67 2.62
C SER A 23 19.25 8.59 2.61
N VAL A 24 18.62 9.61 2.04
CA VAL A 24 17.17 9.73 2.02
C VAL A 24 16.69 10.09 0.62
N ILE A 25 15.83 9.23 0.05
CA ILE A 25 15.19 9.47 -1.24
C ILE A 25 13.76 9.95 -1.01
N VAL A 26 13.45 11.15 -1.51
CA VAL A 26 12.10 11.72 -1.49
C VAL A 26 11.53 11.74 -2.90
N THR A 27 10.32 11.24 -3.06
CA THR A 27 9.59 11.35 -4.34
C THR A 27 8.21 11.95 -4.13
N ARG A 28 7.71 12.65 -5.15
CA ARG A 28 6.34 13.19 -5.15
C ARG A 28 5.50 12.47 -6.19
N GLY A 29 4.45 11.80 -5.75
CA GLY A 29 3.45 11.21 -6.62
C GLY A 29 2.45 12.27 -7.08
N ARG A 30 2.31 12.45 -8.40
CA ARG A 30 1.26 13.26 -9.02
C ARG A 30 0.27 12.38 -9.74
N LYS A 31 -1.02 12.77 -9.70
CA LYS A 31 -2.09 12.09 -10.44
C LYS A 31 -2.71 13.07 -11.43
N LEU A 32 -2.83 12.66 -12.69
CA LEU A 32 -3.69 13.34 -13.66
C LEU A 32 -5.07 12.71 -13.59
N ILE A 33 -6.09 13.51 -13.27
CA ILE A 33 -7.48 13.05 -13.21
C ILE A 33 -8.24 13.69 -14.36
N VAL A 34 -8.81 12.87 -15.25
CA VAL A 34 -9.75 13.30 -16.29
C VAL A 34 -11.14 12.85 -15.87
N SER A 35 -12.03 13.81 -15.59
CA SER A 35 -13.39 13.53 -15.13
C SER A 35 -14.45 13.79 -16.20
N HIS A 36 -15.53 13.00 -16.16
CA HIS A 36 -16.77 13.26 -16.90
C HIS A 36 -17.95 13.06 -15.96
N ILE A 37 -18.83 14.05 -15.90
CA ILE A 37 -20.09 13.95 -15.16
C ILE A 37 -21.22 14.14 -16.15
N PHE A 38 -22.09 13.13 -16.26
CA PHE A 38 -23.30 13.22 -17.06
C PHE A 38 -24.51 12.79 -16.26
N THR A 39 -25.62 13.47 -16.54
CA THR A 39 -26.91 13.24 -15.91
C THR A 39 -27.81 12.49 -16.89
N ALA A 40 -28.38 11.38 -16.43
CA ALA A 40 -29.41 10.63 -17.13
C ALA A 40 -30.65 10.60 -16.25
N ALA A 41 -31.61 11.48 -16.57
CA ALA A 41 -32.80 11.72 -15.76
C ALA A 41 -32.43 12.03 -14.30
N ASN A 42 -32.79 11.15 -13.36
CA ASN A 42 -32.57 11.27 -11.93
C ASN A 42 -31.17 10.83 -11.45
N TYR A 43 -30.34 10.29 -12.33
CA TYR A 43 -29.02 9.77 -11.98
C TYR A 43 -27.90 10.69 -12.45
N GLU A 44 -26.86 10.84 -11.63
CA GLU A 44 -25.57 11.36 -12.08
C GLU A 44 -24.48 10.28 -12.01
N TYR A 45 -23.80 10.13 -13.14
CA TYR A 45 -22.65 9.25 -13.30
C TYR A 45 -21.38 10.08 -13.35
N CYS A 46 -20.51 9.88 -12.37
CA CYS A 46 -19.22 10.56 -12.28
C CYS A 46 -18.09 9.57 -12.58
N ILE A 47 -17.48 9.70 -13.75
CA ILE A 47 -16.40 8.83 -14.23
C ILE A 47 -15.06 9.56 -14.09
N TYR A 48 -14.11 8.95 -13.39
CA TYR A 48 -12.77 9.49 -13.19
C TYR A 48 -11.72 8.51 -13.72
N TRP A 49 -10.99 8.95 -14.74
CA TRP A 49 -9.77 8.28 -15.19
C TRP A 49 -8.58 8.90 -14.46
N ILE A 50 -7.89 8.09 -13.67
CA ILE A 50 -6.79 8.52 -12.80
C ILE A 50 -5.50 7.88 -13.31
N PHE A 51 -4.58 8.72 -13.77
CA PHE A 51 -3.26 8.32 -14.25
C PHE A 51 -2.21 8.66 -13.19
N HIS A 52 -1.49 7.65 -12.74
CA HIS A 52 -0.39 7.78 -11.79
C HIS A 52 0.96 7.77 -12.52
N GLN A 53 1.99 8.37 -11.92
CA GLN A 53 3.32 8.49 -12.54
C GLN A 53 4.07 7.15 -12.67
N ASP A 54 3.67 6.13 -11.93
CA ASP A 54 4.20 4.76 -12.01
C ASP A 54 3.60 3.96 -13.19
N GLY A 55 2.71 4.58 -13.98
CA GLY A 55 2.00 3.94 -15.09
C GLY A 55 0.69 3.26 -14.69
N THR A 56 0.29 3.32 -13.42
CA THR A 56 -1.01 2.81 -12.99
C THR A 56 -2.14 3.64 -13.60
N ILE A 57 -3.09 2.96 -14.25
CA ILE A 57 -4.35 3.53 -14.73
C ILE A 57 -5.46 2.99 -13.84
N GLN A 58 -6.12 3.90 -13.14
CA GLN A 58 -7.22 3.58 -12.24
C GLN A 58 -8.51 4.22 -12.77
N LEU A 59 -9.59 3.44 -12.77
CA LEU A 59 -10.93 3.90 -13.08
C LEU A 59 -11.74 3.95 -11.78
N GLU A 60 -12.28 5.12 -11.46
CA GLU A 60 -13.20 5.32 -10.32
C GLU A 60 -14.54 5.84 -10.85
N ILE A 61 -15.64 5.21 -10.41
CA ILE A 61 -16.99 5.57 -10.81
C ILE A 61 -17.79 5.85 -9.54
N LYS A 62 -18.40 7.03 -9.47
CA LYS A 62 -19.32 7.39 -8.39
C LYS A 62 -20.73 7.49 -8.95
N LEU A 63 -21.65 6.84 -8.27
CA LEU A 63 -23.09 6.90 -8.55
C LEU A 63 -23.72 7.82 -7.53
N THR A 64 -24.36 8.88 -8.00
CA THR A 64 -25.05 9.86 -7.17
C THR A 64 -26.36 10.28 -7.84
N GLY A 65 -27.08 11.20 -7.22
CA GLY A 65 -28.35 11.74 -7.70
C GLY A 65 -29.50 11.31 -6.82
N ILE A 66 -30.65 11.15 -7.45
CA ILE A 66 -31.91 10.84 -6.78
C ILE A 66 -32.32 9.42 -7.16
N LEU A 67 -32.75 8.63 -6.17
CA LEU A 67 -33.28 7.29 -6.42
C LEU A 67 -34.45 7.36 -7.39
N ASN A 68 -34.59 6.36 -8.25
CA ASN A 68 -35.83 6.22 -9.01
C ASN A 68 -36.92 5.70 -8.06
N THR A 69 -37.98 6.47 -7.90
CA THR A 69 -39.01 6.22 -6.89
C THR A 69 -40.38 5.99 -7.50
N TYR A 70 -41.20 5.23 -6.80
CA TYR A 70 -42.61 4.98 -7.09
C TYR A 70 -43.47 5.32 -5.86
N SER A 71 -44.70 5.79 -6.11
CA SER A 71 -45.67 6.08 -5.04
C SER A 71 -46.31 4.80 -4.56
N MET A 72 -46.20 4.51 -3.27
CA MET A 72 -46.74 3.32 -2.63
C MET A 72 -48.10 3.62 -2.00
N ASN A 73 -49.06 2.70 -2.08
CA ASN A 73 -50.36 2.85 -1.43
C ASN A 73 -50.25 2.64 0.08
N PRO A 74 -51.18 3.16 0.89
CA PRO A 74 -51.21 2.90 2.33
C PRO A 74 -51.29 1.40 2.64
N GLY A 75 -50.31 0.89 3.41
CA GLY A 75 -50.24 -0.52 3.80
C GLY A 75 -49.76 -1.48 2.70
N GLU A 76 -49.32 -0.97 1.55
CA GLU A 76 -48.71 -1.78 0.50
C GLU A 76 -47.32 -2.29 0.96
N ASP A 77 -47.01 -3.54 0.60
CA ASP A 77 -45.74 -4.19 0.94
C ASP A 77 -44.81 -4.27 -0.29
N THR A 78 -43.56 -3.86 -0.11
CA THR A 78 -42.51 -3.90 -1.13
C THR A 78 -42.08 -5.32 -1.54
N LYS A 79 -42.44 -6.34 -0.74
CA LYS A 79 -42.12 -7.77 -0.96
C LYS A 79 -40.63 -8.05 -1.21
N GLY A 80 -39.74 -7.19 -0.69
CA GLY A 80 -38.29 -7.29 -0.88
C GLY A 80 -37.78 -6.82 -2.24
N TRP A 81 -38.61 -6.26 -3.11
CA TRP A 81 -38.21 -5.72 -4.43
C TRP A 81 -37.83 -4.23 -4.39
N GLY A 82 -37.91 -3.60 -3.22
CA GLY A 82 -37.54 -2.22 -3.00
C GLY A 82 -37.41 -1.89 -1.53
N THR A 83 -37.13 -0.62 -1.24
CA THR A 83 -37.03 -0.07 0.11
C THR A 83 -37.91 1.18 0.19
N GLU A 84 -38.78 1.24 1.19
CA GLU A 84 -39.52 2.46 1.51
C GLU A 84 -38.56 3.47 2.15
N VAL A 85 -38.16 4.48 1.38
CA VAL A 85 -37.17 5.48 1.80
C VAL A 85 -37.81 6.68 2.50
N TYR A 86 -39.13 6.82 2.36
CA TYR A 86 -39.99 7.79 3.03
C TYR A 86 -41.43 7.25 3.02
N PRO A 87 -42.30 7.58 3.99
CA PRO A 87 -43.69 7.11 3.99
C PRO A 87 -44.40 7.31 2.65
N GLY A 88 -44.83 6.22 2.02
CA GLY A 88 -45.47 6.20 0.71
C GLY A 88 -44.52 6.30 -0.49
N VAL A 89 -43.20 6.19 -0.30
CA VAL A 89 -42.18 6.34 -1.35
C VAL A 89 -41.26 5.13 -1.38
N ASN A 90 -41.43 4.29 -2.40
CA ASN A 90 -40.62 3.09 -2.60
C ASN A 90 -39.50 3.33 -3.62
N ALA A 91 -38.27 2.96 -3.27
CA ALA A 91 -37.14 2.90 -4.17
C ALA A 91 -36.90 1.44 -4.60
N HIS A 92 -37.08 1.14 -5.88
CA HIS A 92 -36.92 -0.21 -6.41
C HIS A 92 -35.45 -0.65 -6.47
N ASN A 93 -35.21 -1.93 -6.16
CA ASN A 93 -33.91 -2.56 -6.35
C ASN A 93 -33.54 -2.58 -7.84
N HIS A 94 -32.35 -2.11 -8.18
CA HIS A 94 -31.83 -2.12 -9.55
C HIS A 94 -30.30 -2.20 -9.54
N GLN A 95 -29.72 -2.58 -10.68
CA GLN A 95 -28.27 -2.75 -10.83
C GLN A 95 -27.71 -1.77 -11.84
N HIS A 96 -26.54 -1.22 -11.51
CA HIS A 96 -25.74 -0.40 -12.42
C HIS A 96 -24.60 -1.27 -12.96
N SER A 97 -24.78 -1.85 -14.15
CA SER A 97 -23.76 -2.65 -14.82
C SER A 97 -22.93 -1.78 -15.76
N LEU A 98 -21.63 -1.68 -15.51
CA LEU A 98 -20.72 -0.84 -16.29
C LEU A 98 -19.70 -1.72 -17.02
N LEU A 99 -19.54 -1.52 -18.32
CA LEU A 99 -18.54 -2.21 -19.15
C LEU A 99 -17.47 -1.20 -19.61
N PRO A 100 -16.28 -1.19 -18.98
CA PRO A 100 -15.17 -0.36 -19.45
C PRO A 100 -14.63 -0.86 -20.81
N PRO A 101 -14.27 0.04 -21.74
CA PRO A 101 -13.61 -0.36 -22.97
C PRO A 101 -12.25 -1.00 -22.66
N HIS A 102 -12.05 -2.24 -23.12
CA HIS A 102 -10.79 -2.96 -22.95
C HIS A 102 -10.19 -3.31 -24.30
N ARG A 103 -9.26 -2.48 -24.78
CA ARG A 103 -8.37 -2.81 -25.91
C ARG A 103 -6.93 -2.52 -25.50
N PRO A 104 -6.20 -3.51 -24.96
CA PRO A 104 -4.79 -3.32 -24.68
C PRO A 104 -4.06 -3.13 -26.02
N GLN A 105 -3.18 -2.14 -26.09
CA GLN A 105 -2.22 -1.99 -27.17
C GLN A 105 -0.83 -1.92 -26.54
N HIS A 106 -0.31 -3.08 -26.13
CA HIS A 106 1.09 -3.19 -25.74
C HIS A 106 1.98 -3.30 -26.98
N ARG A 107 3.27 -2.96 -26.86
CA ARG A 107 4.26 -2.97 -27.96
C ARG A 107 4.39 -4.29 -28.74
N ARG A 108 3.73 -5.38 -28.34
CA ARG A 108 3.77 -6.68 -29.03
C ARG A 108 2.54 -6.86 -29.92
N PRO A 109 2.71 -7.33 -31.18
CA PRO A 109 1.60 -7.55 -32.11
C PRO A 109 0.62 -8.64 -31.65
N GLN A 110 1.09 -9.61 -30.87
CA GLN A 110 0.27 -10.70 -30.33
C GLN A 110 0.20 -10.59 -28.80
N GLN A 111 -1.03 -10.65 -28.29
CA GLN A 111 -1.33 -10.59 -26.87
C GLN A 111 -1.91 -11.92 -26.41
N HIS A 112 -1.46 -12.39 -25.24
CA HIS A 112 -2.01 -13.56 -24.58
C HIS A 112 -2.51 -13.16 -23.19
N HIS A 113 -3.79 -13.40 -22.92
CA HIS A 113 -4.32 -13.26 -21.58
C HIS A 113 -3.90 -14.46 -20.73
N ARG A 114 -3.25 -14.20 -19.58
CA ARG A 114 -2.87 -15.23 -18.60
C ARG A 114 -3.52 -14.92 -17.25
N PRO A 115 -4.67 -15.54 -16.93
CA PRO A 115 -5.24 -15.41 -15.60
C PRO A 115 -4.29 -16.05 -14.58
N LYS A 116 -3.90 -15.29 -13.55
CA LYS A 116 -3.14 -15.82 -12.41
C LYS A 116 -4.12 -16.20 -11.31
N ARG A 117 -4.24 -17.50 -11.02
CA ARG A 117 -4.94 -17.99 -9.83
C ARG A 117 -3.93 -18.20 -8.71
N ARG A 118 -4.24 -17.70 -7.51
CA ARG A 118 -3.53 -18.14 -6.30
C ARG A 118 -4.13 -19.48 -5.92
N HIS A 119 -3.30 -20.50 -5.81
CA HIS A 119 -3.68 -21.79 -5.25
C HIS A 119 -3.22 -21.82 -3.79
N PRO A 120 -4.08 -22.25 -2.85
CA PRO A 120 -3.63 -22.58 -1.51
C PRO A 120 -2.53 -23.63 -1.63
N GLN A 121 -1.35 -23.34 -1.08
CA GLN A 121 -0.33 -24.35 -0.90
C GLN A 121 -0.74 -25.18 0.31
N ALA A 122 -0.85 -26.51 0.17
CA ALA A 122 -0.95 -27.38 1.34
C ALA A 122 0.26 -27.09 2.25
N PRO A 123 0.08 -27.11 3.59
CA PRO A 123 1.22 -26.93 4.49
C PRO A 123 2.28 -27.96 4.09
N ALA A 124 3.45 -27.47 3.71
CA ALA A 124 4.56 -28.36 3.42
C ALA A 124 4.80 -29.21 4.68
N PRO A 125 5.09 -30.52 4.56
CA PRO A 125 5.67 -31.23 5.69
C PRO A 125 6.87 -30.40 6.12
N SER A 126 6.99 -30.13 7.42
CA SER A 126 8.07 -29.33 7.99
C SER A 126 9.38 -29.92 7.49
N ALA A 127 9.95 -29.36 6.43
CA ALA A 127 11.34 -29.62 6.09
C ALA A 127 12.08 -29.17 7.34
N PRO A 128 12.99 -29.98 7.92
CA PRO A 128 13.80 -29.51 9.03
C PRO A 128 14.41 -28.21 8.56
N GLN A 129 14.00 -27.12 9.21
CA GLN A 129 14.56 -25.81 8.97
C GLN A 129 16.04 -26.03 9.24
N LYS A 130 16.87 -26.08 8.19
CA LYS A 130 18.30 -25.96 8.36
C LYS A 130 18.45 -24.56 8.93
N THR A 131 18.44 -24.47 10.25
CA THR A 131 19.03 -23.36 10.97
C THR A 131 20.36 -23.15 10.27
N PRO A 132 20.62 -21.99 9.63
CA PRO A 132 21.95 -21.74 9.15
C PRO A 132 22.85 -21.89 10.37
N THR A 133 23.67 -22.95 10.37
CA THR A 133 24.68 -23.17 11.40
C THR A 133 25.42 -21.86 11.53
N ALA A 134 25.41 -21.29 12.74
CA ALA A 134 26.16 -20.09 13.04
C ALA A 134 27.56 -20.26 12.46
N THR A 135 27.97 -19.29 11.65
CA THR A 135 29.35 -19.12 11.19
C THR A 135 30.27 -19.38 12.37
N PRO A 136 31.36 -20.16 12.23
CA PRO A 136 32.25 -20.40 13.34
C PRO A 136 32.70 -19.05 13.90
N SER A 137 32.52 -18.89 15.21
CA SER A 137 32.99 -17.74 15.97
C SER A 137 34.42 -17.44 15.56
N MET A 138 34.70 -16.18 15.21
CA MET A 138 36.08 -15.69 15.14
C MET A 138 36.82 -16.17 16.40
N PRO A 139 38.01 -16.79 16.29
CA PRO A 139 38.77 -17.17 17.47
C PRO A 139 39.00 -15.90 18.27
N THR A 140 38.52 -15.90 19.51
CA THR A 140 38.85 -14.87 20.49
C THR A 140 40.37 -14.90 20.64
N GLU A 141 41.06 -13.83 20.24
CA GLU A 141 42.47 -13.65 20.61
C GLU A 141 42.58 -13.83 22.12
N PRO A 142 43.50 -14.67 22.62
CA PRO A 142 43.72 -14.76 24.05
C PRO A 142 44.14 -13.39 24.55
N ASN A 143 43.33 -12.85 25.46
CA ASN A 143 43.59 -11.61 26.16
C ASN A 143 44.97 -11.71 26.83
N THR A 144 45.99 -11.08 26.23
CA THR A 144 47.33 -11.05 26.78
C THR A 144 47.27 -10.30 28.09
N LYS A 145 47.22 -11.04 29.19
CA LYS A 145 47.34 -10.50 30.54
C LYS A 145 48.64 -9.68 30.59
N PRO A 146 48.62 -8.40 31.00
CA PRO A 146 49.85 -7.62 31.07
C PRO A 146 50.84 -8.33 32.00
N SER A 147 52.02 -8.63 31.46
CA SER A 147 53.16 -9.16 32.18
C SER A 147 53.52 -8.18 33.30
N THR A 148 53.16 -8.51 34.53
CA THR A 148 53.67 -7.85 35.72
C THR A 148 55.15 -8.21 35.87
N THR A 149 56.02 -7.36 35.31
CA THR A 149 57.43 -7.32 35.68
C THR A 149 57.50 -6.96 37.17
N PRO A 150 58.16 -7.76 38.03
CA PRO A 150 58.26 -7.43 39.44
C PRO A 150 59.10 -6.17 39.62
N SER A 151 58.49 -5.12 40.18
CA SER A 151 59.19 -3.92 40.61
C SER A 151 60.28 -4.29 41.62
N ALA A 152 61.51 -3.90 41.31
CA ALA A 152 62.64 -4.01 42.21
C ALA A 152 62.35 -3.26 43.52
N THR A 153 62.46 -3.97 44.63
CA THR A 153 62.46 -3.40 45.98
C THR A 153 63.72 -2.55 46.14
N THR A 154 63.56 -1.23 46.13
CA THR A 154 64.63 -0.29 46.49
C THR A 154 64.86 -0.38 48.00
N THR A 155 66.00 -0.95 48.41
CA THR A 155 66.48 -0.87 49.79
C THR A 155 66.97 0.56 50.07
N PRO A 156 66.55 1.21 51.17
CA PRO A 156 67.01 2.55 51.50
C PRO A 156 68.49 2.55 51.94
N PRO A 157 69.25 3.63 51.65
CA PRO A 157 70.66 3.73 52.03
C PRO A 157 70.84 3.84 53.56
N PRO A 158 71.98 3.36 54.10
CA PRO A 158 72.28 3.45 55.52
C PRO A 158 72.47 4.91 55.99
N PRO A 159 72.17 5.21 57.27
CA PRO A 159 72.24 6.57 57.81
C PRO A 159 73.66 7.12 57.81
N ALA A 160 73.79 8.42 57.52
CA ALA A 160 75.04 9.15 57.58
C ALA A 160 75.62 9.12 59.01
N PRO A 161 76.94 8.92 59.19
CA PRO A 161 77.58 9.10 60.48
C PRO A 161 77.55 10.58 60.86
N GLY A 162 77.03 10.89 62.05
CA GLY A 162 77.07 12.24 62.62
C GLY A 162 78.44 12.56 63.21
N THR A 163 78.99 13.71 62.82
CA THR A 163 79.58 14.79 63.64
C THR A 163 79.66 16.03 62.79
#